data_AF-A0A6A3KBS3-F1
#
_entry.id   AF-A0A6A3KBS3-F1
#
_cell.length_a   1.000
_cell.length_b   1.000
_cell.length_c   1.000
_cell.angle_alpha   90.00
_cell.angle_beta   90.00
_cell.angle_gamma   90.00
#
_symmetry.space_group_name_H-M   'P 1'
#
loop_
_entity.id
_entity.type
_entity.pdbx_description
1 polymer ?
#
loop_
_entity_poly.entity_id
_entity_poly.type
_entity_poly.pdbx_seq_one_letter_code
_entity_poly.pdbx_strand_id
1 'polypeptide(L)'
;MSSTADFQQKSANPLQREPSLTFELSPVLYAAAWVFIVLFHAACGTFLVCVAMTYWYLTSETMPFYVSIWSLKGIKNYRFYGVVFGIVGAMLGLRVIDLIVMSIQSRQLRLRSETSVIRTLMSNPIISRRLSRAGNNEAKTSQSAGQRIASLVARSLSQMWHRVFSRQGFFGVESAHFSTVYALQELLVASSQTYQSYRASNLLPRSELNVIMVALLVTNCWTTAGIQMFLRKSPELGRIFTLTYDAMIGFGMVTVVPLLIFISYIQAFDIQNKYFKNPNFMYDPVPFVTMVLENRLMFAAGLLDFTTKLIPHLSIMLSLVTISGLLGRGDIKVVPGNGGPSMQSMVVQFKVSSSNIGKPTDTDTQASTAISQILNQ
;
A
#
# COMPACT_ATOMS: atom_id res chain seq x y z
N MET A 1 -5.79 65.95 26.40
CA MET A 1 -4.88 64.91 26.94
C MET A 1 -5.34 63.59 26.39
N SER A 2 -4.43 62.93 25.67
CA SER A 2 -4.66 61.70 24.90
C SER A 2 -4.83 60.50 25.84
N SER A 3 -5.81 59.63 25.60
CA SER A 3 -5.92 58.32 26.23
C SER A 3 -6.15 57.28 25.13
N THR A 4 -5.07 56.62 24.75
CA THR A 4 -5.02 55.48 23.84
C THR A 4 -5.55 54.25 24.57
N ALA A 5 -6.67 53.70 24.09
CA ALA A 5 -7.16 52.39 24.48
C ALA A 5 -6.42 51.30 23.68
N ASP A 6 -5.53 50.57 24.35
CA ASP A 6 -4.87 49.38 23.80
C ASP A 6 -5.87 48.22 23.73
N PHE A 7 -6.30 47.87 22.52
CA PHE A 7 -6.93 46.59 22.24
C PHE A 7 -5.87 45.48 22.25
N GLN A 8 -5.69 44.81 23.40
CA GLN A 8 -4.92 43.57 23.44
C GLN A 8 -5.65 42.46 22.67
N GLN A 9 -5.14 42.18 21.48
CA GLN A 9 -5.49 41.05 20.64
C GLN A 9 -5.11 39.75 21.36
N LYS A 10 -6.12 39.03 21.87
CA LYS A 10 -6.01 37.69 22.44
C LYS A 10 -5.41 36.74 21.39
N SER A 11 -4.11 36.50 21.49
CA SER A 11 -3.38 35.52 20.68
C SER A 11 -4.05 34.16 20.82
N ALA A 12 -4.65 33.68 19.74
CA ALA A 12 -5.14 32.32 19.63
C ALA A 12 -3.96 31.36 19.81
N ASN A 13 -3.96 30.59 20.89
CA ASN A 13 -3.07 29.46 21.08
C ASN A 13 -3.16 28.55 19.83
N PRO A 14 -2.05 28.21 19.16
CA PRO A 14 -2.10 27.21 18.11
C PRO A 14 -2.53 25.88 18.74
N LEU A 15 -3.62 25.34 18.18
CA LEU A 15 -4.21 24.05 18.46
C LEU A 15 -3.12 23.02 18.79
N GLN A 16 -3.13 22.50 20.03
CA GLN A 16 -2.30 21.39 20.46
C GLN A 16 -2.47 20.25 19.47
N ARG A 17 -1.44 19.99 18.67
CA ARG A 17 -1.39 18.87 17.73
C ARG A 17 -1.44 17.59 18.55
N GLU A 18 -2.50 16.79 18.39
CA GLU A 18 -2.62 15.48 19.03
C GLU A 18 -1.35 14.63 18.83
N PRO A 19 -0.97 13.80 19.82
CA PRO A 19 0.23 12.98 19.72
C PRO A 19 0.12 12.06 18.50
N SER A 20 1.04 12.25 17.55
CA SER A 20 1.09 11.42 16.35
C SER A 20 1.48 9.99 16.73
N LEU A 21 0.60 9.03 16.45
CA LEU A 21 0.88 7.60 16.56
C LEU A 21 2.00 7.23 15.59
N THR A 22 3.24 7.16 16.08
CA THR A 22 4.44 6.89 15.26
C THR A 22 5.34 5.93 16.00
N PHE A 23 5.69 4.83 15.34
CA PHE A 23 6.58 3.80 15.86
C PHE A 23 8.01 4.07 15.38
N GLU A 24 8.88 4.44 16.31
CA GLU A 24 10.25 4.82 16.00
C GLU A 24 11.15 3.59 15.80
N LEU A 25 11.68 3.43 14.59
CA LEU A 25 12.61 2.36 14.23
C LEU A 25 14.05 2.82 14.32
N SER A 26 14.98 1.89 14.58
CA SER A 26 16.40 2.15 14.39
C SER A 26 16.68 2.52 12.92
N PRO A 27 17.74 3.30 12.62
CA PRO A 27 18.03 3.72 11.25
C PRO A 27 18.14 2.57 10.25
N VAL A 28 18.68 1.43 10.67
CA VAL A 28 18.83 0.23 9.83
C VAL A 28 17.47 -0.40 9.53
N LEU A 29 16.62 -0.58 10.55
CA LEU A 29 15.29 -1.14 10.36
C LEU A 29 14.39 -0.20 9.56
N TYR A 30 14.54 1.11 9.76
CA TYR A 30 13.83 2.12 8.96
C TYR A 30 14.26 2.06 7.48
N ALA A 31 15.55 1.93 7.20
CA ALA A 31 16.06 1.78 5.84
C ALA A 31 15.57 0.47 5.19
N ALA A 32 15.58 -0.64 5.94
CA ALA A 32 15.05 -1.91 5.46
C ALA A 32 13.54 -1.82 5.15
N ALA A 33 12.76 -1.21 6.04
CA ALA A 33 11.33 -0.96 5.81
C ALA A 33 11.10 -0.08 4.58
N TRP A 34 11.93 0.94 4.36
CA TRP A 34 11.87 1.78 3.16
C TRP A 34 12.09 0.96 1.89
N VAL A 35 13.15 0.15 1.84
CA VAL A 35 13.45 -0.70 0.68
C VAL A 35 12.32 -1.69 0.44
N PHE A 36 11.81 -2.32 1.50
CA PHE A 36 10.69 -3.26 1.43
C PHE A 36 9.44 -2.60 0.83
N ILE A 37 9.01 -1.45 1.35
CA ILE A 37 7.80 -0.75 0.89
C ILE A 37 7.95 -0.31 -0.57
N VAL A 38 9.10 0.26 -0.95
CA VAL A 38 9.36 0.70 -2.32
C VAL A 38 9.37 -0.48 -3.29
N LEU A 39 10.04 -1.57 -2.91
CA LEU A 39 10.13 -2.78 -3.73
C LEU A 39 8.75 -3.39 -3.97
N PHE A 40 7.93 -3.54 -2.93
CA PHE A 40 6.58 -4.11 -3.06
C PHE A 40 5.66 -3.22 -3.89
N HIS A 41 5.68 -1.90 -3.69
CA HIS A 41 4.94 -0.98 -4.55
C HIS A 41 5.38 -1.07 -6.01
N ALA A 42 6.69 -1.12 -6.27
CA ALA A 42 7.22 -1.23 -7.62
C ALA A 42 6.84 -2.56 -8.28
N ALA A 43 7.06 -3.69 -7.59
CA ALA A 43 6.76 -5.01 -8.12
C ALA A 43 5.26 -5.19 -8.41
N CYS A 44 4.39 -4.82 -7.47
CA CYS A 44 2.94 -4.89 -7.64
C CYS A 44 2.47 -3.92 -8.74
N GLY A 45 2.99 -2.69 -8.76
CA GLY A 45 2.67 -1.69 -9.77
C GLY A 45 3.04 -2.15 -11.19
N THR A 46 4.27 -2.63 -11.38
CA THR A 46 4.73 -3.18 -12.66
C THR A 46 3.93 -4.39 -13.08
N PHE A 47 3.66 -5.33 -12.17
CA PHE A 47 2.83 -6.51 -12.46
C PHE A 47 1.44 -6.09 -12.96
N LEU A 48 0.77 -5.16 -12.28
CA LEU A 48 -0.56 -4.69 -12.68
C LEU A 48 -0.57 -3.94 -14.00
N VAL A 49 0.48 -3.16 -14.30
CA VAL A 49 0.63 -2.53 -15.62
C VAL A 49 0.79 -3.60 -16.71
N CYS A 50 1.59 -4.64 -16.46
CA CYS A 50 1.71 -5.78 -17.38
C CYS A 50 0.36 -6.49 -17.56
N VAL A 51 -0.37 -6.77 -16.49
CA VAL A 51 -1.72 -7.36 -16.55
C VAL A 51 -2.66 -6.48 -17.36
N ALA A 52 -2.64 -5.16 -17.17
CA ALA A 52 -3.46 -4.22 -17.93
C ALA A 52 -3.12 -4.25 -19.43
N MET A 53 -1.84 -4.26 -19.78
CA MET A 53 -1.39 -4.39 -21.17
C MET A 53 -1.83 -5.73 -21.77
N THR A 54 -1.74 -6.82 -21.02
CA THR A 54 -2.20 -8.15 -21.45
C THR A 54 -3.71 -8.16 -21.71
N TYR A 55 -4.53 -7.57 -20.83
CA TYR A 55 -5.97 -7.42 -21.10
C TYR A 55 -6.24 -6.65 -22.39
N TRP A 56 -5.45 -5.62 -22.69
CA TRP A 56 -5.58 -4.87 -23.93
C TRP A 56 -5.21 -5.73 -25.14
N TYR A 57 -4.08 -6.42 -25.08
CA TYR A 57 -3.61 -7.35 -26.10
C TYR A 57 -4.63 -8.47 -26.39
N LEU A 58 -5.25 -9.04 -25.35
CA LEU A 58 -6.28 -10.07 -25.49
C LEU A 58 -7.56 -9.57 -26.20
N THR A 59 -7.73 -8.26 -26.35
CA THR A 59 -8.84 -7.66 -27.11
C THR A 59 -8.44 -7.26 -28.54
N SER A 60 -7.22 -7.58 -28.98
CA SER A 60 -6.67 -7.18 -30.27
C SER A 60 -6.65 -8.31 -31.30
N GLU A 61 -6.85 -7.96 -32.57
CA GLU A 61 -6.71 -8.85 -33.72
C GLU A 61 -7.43 -10.21 -33.56
N THR A 62 -6.67 -11.29 -33.55
CA THR A 62 -7.13 -12.68 -33.48
C THR A 62 -7.24 -13.20 -32.04
N MET A 63 -6.75 -12.46 -31.04
CA MET A 63 -6.79 -12.89 -29.63
C MET A 63 -8.20 -13.17 -29.09
N PRO A 64 -9.27 -12.46 -29.50
CA PRO A 64 -10.63 -12.76 -29.05
C PRO A 64 -11.09 -14.19 -29.38
N PHE A 65 -10.60 -14.76 -30.48
CA PHE A 65 -10.85 -16.17 -30.82
C PHE A 65 -10.28 -17.09 -29.75
N TYR A 66 -9.01 -16.89 -29.35
CA TYR A 66 -8.39 -17.68 -28.29
C TYR A 66 -9.03 -17.44 -26.93
N VAL A 67 -9.37 -16.18 -26.60
CA VAL A 67 -10.05 -15.84 -25.34
C VAL A 67 -11.39 -16.56 -25.19
N SER A 68 -12.11 -16.80 -26.30
CA SER A 68 -13.39 -17.53 -26.26
C SER A 68 -13.25 -18.97 -25.73
N ILE A 69 -12.04 -19.54 -25.78
CA ILE A 69 -11.76 -20.91 -25.31
C ILE A 69 -11.78 -20.97 -23.77
N TRP A 70 -11.31 -19.93 -23.07
CA TRP A 70 -11.24 -19.93 -21.60
C TRP A 70 -12.20 -18.95 -20.91
N SER A 71 -12.76 -17.97 -21.63
CA SER A 71 -13.68 -16.97 -21.10
C SER A 71 -15.11 -17.20 -21.59
N LEU A 72 -16.01 -17.58 -20.67
CA LEU A 72 -17.44 -17.79 -20.96
C LEU A 72 -18.14 -16.54 -21.52
N LYS A 73 -17.68 -15.33 -21.14
CA LYS A 73 -18.22 -14.05 -21.62
C LYS A 73 -17.37 -13.43 -22.72
N GLY A 74 -16.39 -14.17 -23.24
CA GLY A 74 -15.38 -13.67 -24.18
C GLY A 74 -14.67 -12.43 -23.63
N ILE A 75 -14.55 -11.40 -24.47
CA ILE A 75 -13.82 -10.17 -24.17
C ILE A 75 -14.70 -9.01 -23.67
N LYS A 76 -16.01 -9.22 -23.44
CA LYS A 76 -17.01 -8.15 -23.25
C LYS A 76 -16.57 -7.04 -22.28
N ASN A 77 -15.91 -7.41 -21.19
CA ASN A 77 -15.48 -6.48 -20.14
C ASN A 77 -13.94 -6.35 -20.00
N TYR A 78 -13.15 -6.97 -20.87
CA TYR A 78 -11.70 -7.06 -20.69
C TYR A 78 -11.01 -5.69 -20.75
N ARG A 79 -11.48 -4.78 -21.61
CA ARG A 79 -10.98 -3.39 -21.63
C ARG A 79 -11.24 -2.67 -20.31
N PHE A 80 -12.41 -2.85 -19.73
CA PHE A 80 -12.73 -2.28 -18.43
C PHE A 80 -11.81 -2.85 -17.33
N TYR A 81 -11.62 -4.17 -17.29
CA TYR A 81 -10.72 -4.82 -16.34
C TYR A 81 -9.27 -4.31 -16.48
N GLY A 82 -8.77 -4.22 -17.72
CA GLY A 82 -7.45 -3.68 -18.01
C GLY A 82 -7.27 -2.23 -17.56
N VAL A 83 -8.27 -1.35 -17.81
CA VAL A 83 -8.25 0.04 -17.33
C VAL A 83 -8.17 0.11 -15.81
N VAL A 84 -8.98 -0.66 -15.09
CA VAL A 84 -8.99 -0.63 -13.62
C VAL A 84 -7.66 -1.14 -13.04
N PHE A 85 -7.14 -2.27 -13.52
CA PHE A 85 -5.81 -2.74 -13.10
C PHE A 85 -4.71 -1.73 -13.45
N GLY A 86 -4.79 -1.09 -14.62
CA GLY A 86 -3.85 -0.04 -15.04
C GLY A 86 -3.89 1.19 -14.12
N ILE A 87 -5.08 1.62 -13.67
CA ILE A 87 -5.24 2.71 -12.70
C ILE A 87 -4.56 2.34 -11.38
N VAL A 88 -4.83 1.15 -10.83
CA VAL A 88 -4.22 0.71 -9.57
C VAL A 88 -2.70 0.55 -9.71
N GLY A 89 -2.23 -0.01 -10.81
CA GLY A 89 -0.80 -0.11 -11.13
C GLY A 89 -0.13 1.26 -11.22
N ALA A 90 -0.78 2.24 -11.87
CA ALA A 90 -0.29 3.61 -11.94
C ALA A 90 -0.27 4.30 -10.56
N MET A 91 -1.27 4.07 -9.71
CA MET A 91 -1.29 4.58 -8.33
C MET A 91 -0.11 4.06 -7.51
N LEU A 92 0.19 2.76 -7.61
CA LEU A 92 1.36 2.13 -6.99
C LEU A 92 2.67 2.73 -7.53
N GLY A 93 2.78 2.93 -8.84
CA GLY A 93 3.95 3.56 -9.46
C GLY A 93 4.15 5.02 -9.02
N LEU A 94 3.08 5.81 -8.93
CA LEU A 94 3.11 7.17 -8.41
C LEU A 94 3.60 7.21 -6.96
N ARG A 95 3.24 6.21 -6.14
CA ARG A 95 3.76 6.10 -4.78
C ARG A 95 5.26 5.83 -4.72
N VAL A 96 5.78 4.98 -5.59
CA VAL A 96 7.23 4.76 -5.71
C VAL A 96 7.94 6.06 -6.06
N ILE A 97 7.44 6.80 -7.05
CA ILE A 97 8.01 8.08 -7.46
C ILE A 97 7.99 9.07 -6.29
N ASP A 98 6.89 9.16 -5.54
CA ASP A 98 6.75 10.04 -4.38
C ASP A 98 7.79 9.72 -3.30
N LEU A 99 7.95 8.45 -2.92
CA LEU A 99 8.93 8.01 -1.94
C LEU A 99 10.38 8.29 -2.39
N ILE A 100 10.71 8.04 -3.66
CA ILE A 100 12.05 8.28 -4.21
C ILE A 100 12.36 9.78 -4.25
N VAL A 101 11.46 10.60 -4.81
CA VAL A 101 11.66 12.05 -4.94
C VAL A 101 11.82 12.70 -3.56
N MET A 102 10.99 12.31 -2.60
CA MET A 102 11.10 12.82 -1.22
C MET A 102 12.41 12.42 -0.56
N SER A 103 12.87 11.19 -0.79
CA SER A 103 14.13 10.71 -0.22
C SER A 103 15.34 11.44 -0.82
N ILE A 104 15.30 11.75 -2.11
CA ILE A 104 16.33 12.56 -2.79
C ILE A 104 16.31 14.01 -2.27
N GLN A 105 15.13 14.63 -2.19
CA GLN A 105 15.00 16.03 -1.76
C GLN A 105 15.48 16.24 -0.32
N SER A 106 15.17 15.29 0.57
CA SER A 106 15.59 15.35 1.97
C SER A 106 16.98 14.78 2.23
N ARG A 107 17.65 14.23 1.20
CA ARG A 107 18.94 13.51 1.30
C ARG A 107 18.95 12.42 2.37
N GLN A 108 17.77 11.89 2.69
CA GLN A 108 17.54 10.89 3.71
C GLN A 108 16.33 10.05 3.29
N LEU A 109 16.34 8.75 3.61
CA LEU A 109 15.18 7.91 3.34
C LEU A 109 13.97 8.44 4.11
N ARG A 110 12.87 8.70 3.41
CA ARG A 110 11.60 9.13 4.01
C ARG A 110 10.46 8.28 3.49
N LEU A 111 9.73 7.65 4.42
CA LEU A 111 8.47 6.95 4.17
C LEU A 111 7.25 7.88 4.26
N ARG A 112 7.39 9.01 4.95
CA ARG A 112 6.30 9.93 5.27
C ARG A 112 6.08 10.95 4.15
N SER A 113 4.98 10.82 3.41
CA SER A 113 4.50 11.82 2.46
C SER A 113 3.51 12.78 3.14
N GLU A 114 3.99 13.90 3.66
CA GLU A 114 3.10 15.01 4.08
C GLU A 114 2.73 15.92 2.91
N THR A 115 3.35 15.76 1.75
CA THR A 115 3.18 16.67 0.62
C THR A 115 3.32 15.89 -0.68
N SER A 116 2.19 15.64 -1.36
CA SER A 116 2.20 14.95 -2.65
C SER A 116 3.13 15.63 -3.64
N VAL A 117 4.01 14.88 -4.34
CA VAL A 117 4.93 15.43 -5.37
C VAL A 117 4.23 16.34 -6.38
N ILE A 118 2.97 16.10 -6.71
CA ILE A 118 2.20 16.94 -7.64
C ILE A 118 2.16 18.41 -7.17
N ARG A 119 2.10 18.66 -5.86
CA ARG A 119 2.11 20.00 -5.27
C ARG A 119 3.49 20.64 -5.36
N THR A 120 4.56 19.89 -5.09
CA THR A 120 5.95 20.36 -5.09
C THR A 120 6.55 20.49 -6.49
N LEU A 121 6.18 19.62 -7.44
CA LEU A 121 6.55 19.76 -8.85
C LEU A 121 5.85 20.96 -9.51
N MET A 122 4.58 21.19 -9.19
CA MET A 122 3.85 22.35 -9.73
C MET A 122 4.19 23.68 -9.06
N SER A 123 4.66 23.66 -7.80
CA SER A 123 5.10 24.88 -7.11
C SER A 123 6.55 25.25 -7.39
N ASN A 124 7.34 24.41 -8.08
CA ASN A 124 8.73 24.70 -8.40
C ASN A 124 8.86 25.59 -9.66
N PRO A 125 9.25 26.88 -9.51
CA PRO A 125 9.30 27.84 -10.61
C PRO A 125 10.35 27.50 -11.69
N ILE A 126 11.30 26.59 -11.40
CA ILE A 126 12.37 26.19 -12.32
C ILE A 126 11.86 25.14 -13.31
N ILE A 127 10.97 24.23 -12.86
CA ILE A 127 10.43 23.14 -13.69
C ILE A 127 9.32 23.69 -14.61
N SER A 128 8.49 24.61 -14.11
CA SER A 128 7.53 25.32 -14.94
C SER A 128 8.21 26.14 -16.05
N ARG A 129 9.36 26.77 -15.76
CA ARG A 129 10.19 27.47 -16.76
C ARG A 129 10.89 26.55 -17.75
N ARG A 130 11.32 25.35 -17.33
CA ARG A 130 11.94 24.38 -18.26
C ARG A 130 10.92 23.73 -19.19
N LEU A 131 9.72 23.42 -18.69
CA LEU A 131 8.62 22.91 -19.53
C LEU A 131 8.08 23.97 -20.50
N SER A 132 8.03 25.25 -20.10
CA SER A 132 7.64 26.33 -21.01
C SER A 132 8.71 26.67 -22.04
N ARG A 133 10.00 26.48 -21.72
CA ARG A 133 11.11 26.76 -22.63
C ARG A 133 11.43 25.60 -23.59
N ALA A 134 11.11 24.36 -23.21
CA ALA A 134 11.26 23.19 -24.09
C ALA A 134 10.19 23.11 -25.20
N GLY A 135 9.03 23.75 -25.02
CA GLY A 135 7.92 23.76 -25.99
C GLY A 135 7.96 24.88 -27.03
N ASN A 136 9.03 25.67 -27.10
CA ASN A 136 9.06 26.87 -27.96
C ASN A 136 9.55 26.63 -29.40
N ASN A 137 10.10 25.45 -29.72
CA ASN A 137 10.77 25.27 -31.02
C ASN A 137 10.05 24.35 -32.03
N GLU A 138 9.03 23.56 -31.69
CA GLU A 138 8.31 22.78 -32.72
C GLU A 138 6.81 22.65 -32.42
N ALA A 139 5.99 22.96 -33.44
CA ALA A 139 4.55 22.68 -33.61
C ALA A 139 3.53 23.29 -32.60
N LYS A 140 3.26 24.59 -32.74
CA LYS A 140 2.14 25.29 -32.08
C LYS A 140 0.81 25.07 -32.82
N THR A 141 0.01 24.08 -32.40
CA THR A 141 -1.48 24.24 -32.36
C THR A 141 -2.23 23.16 -31.55
N SER A 142 -1.63 22.00 -31.23
CA SER A 142 -2.36 20.93 -30.50
C SER A 142 -1.87 20.67 -29.06
N GLN A 143 -0.71 21.20 -28.67
CA GLN A 143 -0.04 20.82 -27.41
C GLN A 143 -0.56 21.56 -26.15
N SER A 144 -1.16 22.74 -26.31
CA SER A 144 -1.65 23.61 -25.22
C SER A 144 -2.92 23.06 -24.52
N ALA A 145 -3.85 22.48 -25.30
CA ALA A 145 -5.08 21.90 -24.75
C ALA A 145 -4.80 20.63 -23.93
N GLY A 146 -3.92 19.74 -24.44
CA GLY A 146 -3.53 18.52 -23.74
C GLY A 146 -2.81 18.79 -22.41
N GLN A 147 -1.92 19.79 -22.35
CA GLN A 147 -1.23 20.18 -21.12
C GLN A 147 -2.18 20.75 -20.06
N ARG A 148 -3.16 21.57 -20.46
CA ARG A 148 -4.17 22.11 -19.53
C ARG A 148 -5.06 21.02 -18.96
N ILE A 149 -5.56 20.11 -19.80
CA ILE A 149 -6.39 18.98 -19.36
C ILE A 149 -5.59 18.05 -18.45
N ALA A 150 -4.34 17.71 -18.80
CA ALA A 150 -3.47 16.90 -17.95
C ALA A 150 -3.24 17.54 -16.57
N SER A 151 -3.07 18.86 -16.50
CA SER A 151 -2.89 19.58 -15.24
C SER A 151 -4.16 19.60 -14.36
N LEU A 152 -5.34 19.68 -14.98
CA LEU A 152 -6.63 19.63 -14.28
C LEU A 152 -6.91 18.22 -13.74
N VAL A 153 -6.65 17.19 -14.55
CA VAL A 153 -6.78 15.79 -14.14
C VAL A 153 -5.78 15.48 -13.02
N ALA A 154 -4.51 15.92 -13.14
CA ALA A 154 -3.52 15.74 -12.08
C ALA A 154 -3.91 16.43 -10.76
N ARG A 155 -4.51 17.63 -10.84
CA ARG A 155 -5.04 18.34 -9.66
C ARG A 155 -6.21 17.59 -9.02
N SER A 156 -7.17 17.14 -9.83
CA SER A 156 -8.32 16.37 -9.36
C SER A 156 -7.90 15.05 -8.70
N LEU A 157 -7.00 14.31 -9.35
CA LEU A 157 -6.42 13.08 -8.82
C LEU A 157 -5.64 13.34 -7.53
N SER A 158 -4.86 14.42 -7.46
CA SER A 158 -4.15 14.80 -6.22
C SER A 158 -5.11 15.13 -5.08
N GLN A 159 -6.20 15.86 -5.34
CA GLN A 159 -7.20 16.18 -4.32
C GLN A 159 -7.95 14.95 -3.83
N MET A 160 -8.37 14.08 -4.75
CA MET A 160 -8.98 12.80 -4.42
C MET A 160 -8.03 11.92 -3.61
N TRP A 161 -6.76 11.86 -4.02
CA TRP A 161 -5.70 11.14 -3.31
C TRP A 161 -5.57 11.61 -1.85
N HIS A 162 -5.49 12.92 -1.63
CA HIS A 162 -5.39 13.49 -0.28
C HIS A 162 -6.62 13.21 0.58
N ARG A 163 -7.82 13.22 0.01
CA ARG A 163 -9.04 12.91 0.76
C ARG A 163 -9.13 11.45 1.18
N VAL A 164 -8.64 10.55 0.35
CA VAL A 164 -8.76 9.10 0.56
C VAL A 164 -7.61 8.56 1.41
N PHE A 165 -6.37 9.01 1.15
CA PHE A 165 -5.13 8.42 1.68
C PHE A 165 -4.29 9.36 2.58
N SER A 166 -4.79 10.53 2.98
CA SER A 166 -4.11 11.33 4.03
C SER A 166 -4.27 10.69 5.41
N ARG A 167 -3.48 11.12 6.41
CA ARG A 167 -3.58 10.61 7.80
C ARG A 167 -5.00 10.73 8.36
N GLN A 168 -5.69 11.82 8.05
CA GLN A 168 -7.08 12.09 8.47
C GLN A 168 -8.11 11.70 7.39
N GLY A 169 -7.66 11.14 6.26
CA GLY A 169 -8.52 10.68 5.17
C GLY A 169 -9.35 9.46 5.58
N PHE A 170 -10.27 9.04 4.73
CA PHE A 170 -11.17 7.91 5.04
C PHE A 170 -10.42 6.61 5.39
N PHE A 171 -9.34 6.32 4.65
CA PHE A 171 -8.44 5.19 4.93
C PHE A 171 -7.18 5.59 5.71
N GLY A 172 -7.19 6.79 6.29
CA GLY A 172 -6.08 7.32 7.06
C GLY A 172 -5.93 6.64 8.42
N VAL A 173 -4.69 6.51 8.88
CA VAL A 173 -4.32 5.95 10.20
C VAL A 173 -5.03 6.66 11.36
N GLU A 174 -5.33 7.95 11.21
CA GLU A 174 -5.97 8.80 12.22
C GLU A 174 -7.46 9.02 11.95
N SER A 175 -8.08 8.20 11.09
CA SER A 175 -9.52 8.32 10.85
C SER A 175 -10.31 7.78 12.05
N ALA A 176 -11.42 8.44 12.39
CA ALA A 176 -12.30 7.99 13.48
C ALA A 176 -12.87 6.57 13.26
N HIS A 177 -12.90 6.11 12.00
CA HIS A 177 -13.45 4.81 11.60
C HIS A 177 -12.36 3.79 11.26
N PHE A 178 -11.08 4.09 11.56
CA PHE A 178 -9.94 3.27 11.14
C PHE A 178 -10.10 1.79 11.49
N SER A 179 -10.52 1.47 12.72
CA SER A 179 -10.68 0.08 13.16
C SER A 179 -11.79 -0.67 12.38
N THR A 180 -12.89 0.01 12.06
CA THR A 180 -14.02 -0.58 11.34
C THR A 180 -13.69 -0.77 9.86
N VAL A 181 -13.09 0.24 9.23
CA VAL A 181 -12.64 0.18 7.84
C VAL A 181 -11.59 -0.92 7.67
N TYR A 182 -10.67 -1.03 8.62
CA TYR A 182 -9.66 -2.08 8.62
C TYR A 182 -10.26 -3.47 8.80
N ALA A 183 -11.16 -3.67 9.76
CA ALA A 183 -11.83 -4.97 9.95
C ALA A 183 -12.62 -5.40 8.70
N LEU A 184 -13.30 -4.44 8.04
CA LEU A 184 -13.99 -4.68 6.78
C LEU A 184 -13.02 -5.05 5.65
N GLN A 185 -11.88 -4.36 5.55
CA GLN A 185 -10.84 -4.66 4.58
C GLN A 185 -10.33 -6.09 4.77
N GLU A 186 -9.94 -6.47 5.99
CA GLU A 186 -9.47 -7.82 6.31
C GLU A 186 -10.51 -8.88 5.94
N LEU A 187 -11.79 -8.65 6.27
CA LEU A 187 -12.87 -9.56 5.89
C LEU A 187 -13.00 -9.70 4.36
N LEU A 188 -12.96 -8.59 3.63
CA LEU A 188 -13.04 -8.58 2.16
C LEU A 188 -11.84 -9.29 1.52
N VAL A 189 -10.64 -9.10 2.08
CA VAL A 189 -9.40 -9.72 1.62
C VAL A 189 -9.43 -11.23 1.87
N ALA A 190 -9.74 -11.66 3.09
CA ALA A 190 -9.86 -13.08 3.44
C ALA A 190 -10.92 -13.77 2.57
N SER A 191 -12.07 -13.14 2.36
CA SER A 191 -13.14 -13.66 1.49
C SER A 191 -12.68 -13.79 0.04
N SER A 192 -12.00 -12.76 -0.48
CA SER A 192 -11.49 -12.73 -1.85
C SER A 192 -10.40 -13.79 -2.08
N GLN A 193 -9.46 -13.91 -1.14
CA GLN A 193 -8.39 -14.90 -1.20
C GLN A 193 -8.92 -16.33 -1.04
N THR A 194 -9.95 -16.54 -0.21
CA THR A 194 -10.65 -17.83 -0.10
C THR A 194 -11.33 -18.21 -1.41
N TYR A 195 -12.06 -17.28 -2.03
CA TYR A 195 -12.67 -17.49 -3.34
C TYR A 195 -11.62 -17.82 -4.41
N GLN A 196 -10.52 -17.09 -4.44
CA GLN A 196 -9.43 -17.31 -5.38
C GLN A 196 -8.72 -18.65 -5.15
N SER A 197 -8.55 -19.08 -3.90
CA SER A 197 -7.99 -20.39 -3.56
C SER A 197 -8.92 -21.52 -3.97
N TYR A 198 -10.22 -21.41 -3.71
CA TYR A 198 -11.23 -22.37 -4.21
C TYR A 198 -11.21 -22.48 -5.73
N ARG A 199 -11.09 -21.35 -6.43
CA ARG A 199 -10.95 -21.32 -7.89
C ARG A 199 -9.65 -21.98 -8.34
N ALA A 200 -8.53 -21.72 -7.66
CA ALA A 200 -7.26 -22.39 -7.93
C ALA A 200 -7.38 -23.91 -7.73
N SER A 201 -8.06 -24.38 -6.67
CA SER A 201 -8.24 -25.82 -6.43
C SER A 201 -9.01 -26.54 -7.53
N ASN A 202 -9.87 -25.84 -8.27
CA ASN A 202 -10.64 -26.40 -9.39
C ASN A 202 -9.98 -26.19 -10.76
N LEU A 203 -9.15 -25.15 -10.92
CA LEU A 203 -8.64 -24.69 -12.23
C LEU A 203 -7.13 -24.76 -12.37
N LEU A 204 -6.38 -25.13 -11.32
CA LEU A 204 -4.93 -25.22 -11.35
C LEU A 204 -4.52 -26.69 -11.27
N PRO A 205 -4.25 -27.36 -12.41
CA PRO A 205 -3.89 -28.78 -12.43
C PRO A 205 -2.54 -29.06 -11.74
N ARG A 206 -1.68 -28.05 -11.66
CA ARG A 206 -0.38 -28.15 -10.97
C ARG A 206 -0.60 -28.20 -9.46
N SER A 207 -0.46 -29.39 -8.89
CA SER A 207 -0.64 -29.64 -7.45
C SER A 207 0.28 -28.76 -6.59
N GLU A 208 1.52 -28.53 -7.01
CA GLU A 208 2.48 -27.70 -6.28
C GLU A 208 1.98 -26.27 -6.07
N LEU A 209 1.54 -25.60 -7.15
CA LEU A 209 1.06 -24.23 -7.09
C LEU A 209 -0.29 -24.13 -6.36
N ASN A 210 -1.13 -25.15 -6.48
CA ASN A 210 -2.39 -25.25 -5.75
C ASN A 210 -2.16 -25.39 -4.23
N VAL A 211 -1.23 -26.24 -3.82
CA VAL A 211 -0.81 -26.37 -2.41
C VAL A 211 -0.22 -25.05 -1.89
N ILE A 212 0.59 -24.34 -2.69
CA ILE A 212 1.12 -23.02 -2.32
C ILE A 212 -0.02 -22.02 -2.07
N MET A 213 -1.04 -21.96 -2.95
CA MET A 213 -2.20 -21.07 -2.75
C MET A 213 -2.93 -21.36 -1.44
N VAL A 214 -3.21 -22.64 -1.14
CA VAL A 214 -3.87 -23.04 0.10
C VAL A 214 -3.00 -22.74 1.32
N ALA A 215 -1.70 -23.04 1.25
CA ALA A 215 -0.76 -22.77 2.34
C ALA A 215 -0.67 -21.27 2.64
N LEU A 216 -0.64 -20.41 1.61
CA LEU A 216 -0.67 -18.96 1.77
C LEU A 216 -1.97 -18.50 2.44
N LEU A 217 -3.13 -19.03 2.04
CA LEU A 217 -4.42 -18.70 2.67
C LEU A 217 -4.45 -19.10 4.16
N VAL A 218 -4.07 -20.34 4.48
CA VAL A 218 -4.02 -20.83 5.86
C VAL A 218 -3.05 -19.99 6.69
N THR A 219 -1.89 -19.67 6.12
CA THR A 219 -0.90 -18.81 6.76
C THR A 219 -1.49 -17.43 7.04
N ASN A 220 -2.19 -16.79 6.10
CA ASN A 220 -2.83 -15.48 6.34
C ASN A 220 -3.77 -15.54 7.56
N CYS A 221 -4.69 -16.51 7.56
CA CYS A 221 -5.66 -16.66 8.65
C CYS A 221 -4.98 -16.87 10.01
N TRP A 222 -3.93 -17.70 10.06
CA TRP A 222 -3.21 -18.01 11.29
C TRP A 222 -2.32 -16.87 11.75
N THR A 223 -1.64 -16.16 10.84
CA THR A 223 -0.79 -15.01 11.19
C THR A 223 -1.62 -13.89 11.77
N THR A 224 -2.79 -13.61 11.20
CA THR A 224 -3.68 -12.54 11.71
C THR A 224 -4.17 -12.86 13.12
N ALA A 225 -4.65 -14.08 13.36
CA ALA A 225 -5.07 -14.52 14.69
C ALA A 225 -3.90 -14.55 15.69
N GLY A 226 -2.75 -15.11 15.28
CA GLY A 226 -1.55 -15.23 16.09
C GLY A 226 -1.04 -13.86 16.55
N ILE A 227 -0.89 -12.91 15.63
CA ILE A 227 -0.42 -11.56 15.94
C ILE A 227 -1.35 -10.86 16.94
N GLN A 228 -2.67 -10.99 16.78
CA GLN A 228 -3.64 -10.42 17.71
C GLN A 228 -3.53 -11.02 19.12
N MET A 229 -3.25 -12.32 19.24
CA MET A 229 -3.05 -12.98 20.52
C MET A 229 -1.73 -12.56 21.18
N PHE A 230 -0.61 -12.63 20.45
CA PHE A 230 0.72 -12.37 21.00
C PHE A 230 1.00 -10.89 21.27
N LEU A 231 0.50 -10.00 20.41
CA LEU A 231 0.70 -8.55 20.52
C LEU A 231 -0.50 -7.83 21.13
N ARG A 232 -1.37 -8.54 21.85
CA ARG A 232 -2.52 -7.97 22.56
C ARG A 232 -2.16 -6.81 23.49
N LYS A 233 -0.95 -6.85 24.08
CA LYS A 233 -0.44 -5.81 24.98
C LYS A 233 0.07 -4.56 24.25
N SER A 234 0.33 -4.65 22.95
CA SER A 234 0.90 -3.59 22.12
C SER A 234 0.13 -3.50 20.78
N PRO A 235 -1.11 -2.96 20.79
CA PRO A 235 -1.99 -2.98 19.62
C PRO A 235 -1.40 -2.25 18.42
N GLU A 236 -0.58 -1.22 18.63
CA GLU A 236 0.09 -0.48 17.56
C GLU A 236 1.11 -1.34 16.81
N LEU A 237 1.94 -2.07 17.56
CA LEU A 237 2.92 -3.00 16.99
C LEU A 237 2.21 -4.17 16.29
N GLY A 238 1.11 -4.66 16.90
CA GLY A 238 0.23 -5.64 16.30
C GLY A 238 -0.23 -5.25 14.89
N ARG A 239 -0.71 -4.01 14.73
CA ARG A 239 -1.15 -3.49 13.42
C ARG A 239 -0.03 -3.48 12.38
N ILE A 240 1.16 -3.01 12.75
CA ILE A 240 2.29 -2.96 11.81
C ILE A 240 2.63 -4.36 11.31
N PHE A 241 2.72 -5.34 12.21
CA PHE A 241 3.00 -6.72 11.82
C PHE A 241 1.87 -7.32 10.99
N THR A 242 0.60 -7.20 11.41
CA THR A 242 -0.53 -7.76 10.65
C THR A 242 -0.59 -7.19 9.25
N LEU A 243 -0.49 -5.87 9.08
CA LEU A 243 -0.50 -5.22 7.77
C LEU A 243 0.68 -5.66 6.89
N THR A 244 1.86 -5.87 7.49
CA THR A 244 3.05 -6.30 6.77
C THR A 244 2.89 -7.73 6.27
N TYR A 245 2.45 -8.64 7.14
CA TYR A 245 2.23 -10.05 6.76
C TYR A 245 1.07 -10.21 5.77
N ASP A 246 -0.06 -9.51 5.95
CA ASP A 246 -1.16 -9.53 4.97
C ASP A 246 -0.69 -9.05 3.59
N ALA A 247 0.10 -7.97 3.54
CA ALA A 247 0.66 -7.48 2.28
C ALA A 247 1.63 -8.51 1.64
N MET A 248 2.47 -9.18 2.43
CA MET A 248 3.40 -10.21 1.93
C MET A 248 2.66 -11.44 1.38
N ILE A 249 1.71 -11.95 2.15
CA ILE A 249 0.94 -13.14 1.77
C ILE A 249 0.02 -12.83 0.58
N GLY A 250 -0.63 -11.66 0.61
CA GLY A 250 -1.41 -11.14 -0.51
C GLY A 250 -0.57 -11.05 -1.78
N PHE A 251 0.63 -10.45 -1.72
CA PHE A 251 1.55 -10.36 -2.84
C PHE A 251 1.94 -11.75 -3.38
N GLY A 252 2.21 -12.71 -2.49
CA GLY A 252 2.45 -14.10 -2.86
C GLY A 252 1.31 -14.68 -3.70
N MET A 253 0.06 -14.54 -3.24
CA MET A 253 -1.09 -15.13 -3.92
C MET A 253 -1.46 -14.43 -5.23
N VAL A 254 -1.50 -13.10 -5.26
CA VAL A 254 -2.02 -12.37 -6.44
C VAL A 254 -0.95 -11.92 -7.42
N THR A 255 0.34 -12.02 -7.07
CA THR A 255 1.44 -11.64 -7.96
C THR A 255 2.39 -12.81 -8.21
N VAL A 256 2.96 -13.41 -7.15
CA VAL A 256 4.00 -14.44 -7.32
C VAL A 256 3.44 -15.71 -7.98
N VAL A 257 2.33 -16.26 -7.50
CA VAL A 257 1.75 -17.48 -8.07
C VAL A 257 1.37 -17.30 -9.55
N PRO A 258 0.63 -16.24 -9.96
CA PRO A 258 0.38 -15.98 -11.39
C PRO A 258 1.66 -15.81 -12.23
N LEU A 259 2.71 -15.19 -11.68
CA LEU A 259 3.99 -15.08 -12.39
C LEU A 259 4.66 -16.44 -12.60
N LEU A 260 4.62 -17.35 -11.63
CA LEU A 260 5.16 -18.71 -11.77
C LEU A 260 4.44 -19.50 -12.86
N ILE A 261 3.11 -19.34 -12.96
CA ILE A 261 2.31 -19.90 -14.07
C ILE A 261 2.82 -19.32 -15.39
N PHE A 262 2.92 -18.00 -15.51
CA PHE A 262 3.31 -17.33 -16.74
C PHE A 262 4.75 -17.64 -17.20
N ILE A 263 5.71 -17.68 -16.27
CA ILE A 263 7.12 -18.01 -16.56
C ILE A 263 7.25 -19.40 -17.20
N SER A 264 6.44 -20.35 -16.75
CA SER A 264 6.44 -21.70 -17.32
C SER A 264 6.07 -21.70 -18.81
N TYR A 265 5.15 -20.82 -19.23
CA TYR A 265 4.79 -20.68 -20.64
C TYR A 265 5.86 -19.95 -21.45
N ILE A 266 6.50 -18.92 -20.89
CA ILE A 266 7.64 -18.25 -21.56
C ILE A 266 8.75 -19.26 -21.85
N GLN A 267 9.06 -20.14 -20.89
CA GLN A 267 10.10 -21.15 -21.06
C GLN A 267 9.75 -22.18 -22.15
N ALA A 268 8.46 -22.51 -22.28
CA ALA A 268 7.95 -23.42 -23.29
C ALA A 268 7.74 -22.77 -24.68
N PHE A 269 7.72 -21.43 -24.74
CA PHE A 269 7.47 -20.67 -25.96
C PHE A 269 8.79 -20.29 -26.66
N ASP A 270 8.85 -20.44 -27.96
CA ASP A 270 9.91 -19.90 -28.80
C ASP A 270 9.54 -18.48 -29.23
N ILE A 271 10.17 -17.48 -28.61
CA ILE A 271 9.90 -16.06 -28.89
C ILE A 271 10.33 -15.67 -30.30
N GLN A 272 11.40 -16.26 -30.83
CA GLN A 272 11.92 -15.92 -32.17
C GLN A 272 10.96 -16.39 -33.25
N ASN A 273 10.50 -17.64 -33.12
CA ASN A 273 9.68 -18.27 -34.13
C ASN A 273 8.17 -18.15 -33.86
N LYS A 274 7.77 -17.60 -32.71
CA LYS A 274 6.38 -17.34 -32.29
C LYS A 274 5.50 -18.59 -32.20
N TYR A 275 6.07 -19.73 -31.84
CA TYR A 275 5.33 -20.98 -31.58
C TYR A 275 5.83 -21.67 -30.30
N PHE A 276 5.04 -22.62 -29.78
CA PHE A 276 5.49 -23.46 -28.67
C PHE A 276 6.55 -24.45 -29.14
N LYS A 277 7.61 -24.63 -28.35
CA LYS A 277 8.72 -25.55 -28.65
C LYS A 277 8.24 -26.98 -28.91
N ASN A 278 7.15 -27.40 -28.25
CA ASN A 278 6.45 -28.63 -28.58
C ASN A 278 5.43 -28.36 -29.70
N PRO A 279 5.61 -28.92 -30.91
CA PRO A 279 4.69 -28.72 -32.03
C PRO A 279 3.28 -29.29 -31.76
N ASN A 280 3.18 -30.31 -30.89
CA ASN A 280 1.91 -30.95 -30.54
C ASN A 280 1.16 -30.22 -29.41
N PHE A 281 1.69 -29.12 -28.87
CA PHE A 281 1.12 -28.43 -27.72
C PHE A 281 -0.37 -28.08 -27.86
N MET A 282 -0.80 -27.70 -29.07
CA MET A 282 -2.19 -27.33 -29.36
C MET A 282 -3.09 -28.52 -29.73
N TYR A 283 -2.51 -29.69 -30.01
CA TYR A 283 -3.23 -30.90 -30.44
C TYR A 283 -3.33 -31.93 -29.31
N ASP A 284 -2.36 -31.94 -28.41
CA ASP A 284 -2.37 -32.80 -27.23
C ASP A 284 -3.39 -32.26 -26.21
N PRO A 285 -4.38 -33.08 -25.78
CA PRO A 285 -5.47 -32.60 -24.94
C PRO A 285 -4.99 -32.13 -23.56
N VAL A 286 -3.96 -32.77 -23.00
CA VAL A 286 -3.46 -32.47 -21.65
C VAL A 286 -2.83 -31.07 -21.54
N PRO A 287 -1.79 -30.71 -22.31
CA PRO A 287 -1.19 -29.37 -22.24
C PRO A 287 -2.17 -28.28 -22.69
N PHE A 288 -3.00 -28.55 -23.70
CA PHE A 288 -4.00 -27.60 -24.17
C PHE A 288 -5.05 -27.29 -23.10
N VAL A 289 -5.68 -28.31 -22.49
CA VAL A 289 -6.68 -28.11 -21.43
C VAL A 289 -6.04 -27.46 -20.20
N THR A 290 -4.80 -27.84 -19.85
CA THR A 290 -4.06 -27.21 -18.75
C THR A 290 -3.90 -25.71 -18.98
N MET A 291 -3.48 -25.31 -20.18
CA MET A 291 -3.36 -23.90 -20.56
C MET A 291 -4.71 -23.17 -20.48
N VAL A 292 -5.79 -23.78 -20.95
CA VAL A 292 -7.13 -23.17 -20.90
C VAL A 292 -7.57 -22.94 -19.45
N LEU A 293 -7.39 -23.93 -18.57
CA LEU A 293 -7.75 -23.83 -17.15
C LEU A 293 -6.92 -22.79 -16.41
N GLU A 294 -5.60 -22.76 -16.64
CA GLU A 294 -4.70 -21.79 -16.03
C GLU A 294 -5.00 -20.35 -16.52
N ASN A 295 -5.31 -20.15 -17.80
CA ASN A 295 -5.76 -18.84 -18.30
C ASN A 295 -7.12 -18.42 -17.72
N ARG A 296 -8.05 -19.36 -17.52
CA ARG A 296 -9.33 -19.11 -16.83
C ARG A 296 -9.16 -18.76 -15.35
N LEU A 297 -8.06 -19.19 -14.73
CA LEU A 297 -7.70 -18.79 -13.38
C LEU A 297 -7.06 -17.40 -13.36
N MET A 298 -6.11 -17.13 -14.26
CA MET A 298 -5.36 -15.86 -14.34
C MET A 298 -6.24 -14.68 -14.76
N PHE A 299 -7.08 -14.87 -15.78
CA PHE A 299 -7.94 -13.81 -16.30
C PHE A 299 -9.33 -13.87 -15.68
N ALA A 300 -9.97 -12.70 -15.59
CA ALA A 300 -11.30 -12.58 -15.03
C ALA A 300 -12.34 -13.27 -15.92
N ALA A 301 -12.98 -14.31 -15.40
CA ALA A 301 -14.10 -14.99 -16.06
C ALA A 301 -15.42 -14.19 -15.94
N GLY A 302 -15.49 -13.22 -15.04
CA GLY A 302 -16.66 -12.38 -14.80
C GLY A 302 -16.39 -11.29 -13.76
N LEU A 303 -17.42 -10.50 -13.43
CA LEU A 303 -17.24 -9.34 -12.54
C LEU A 303 -16.87 -9.74 -11.10
N LEU A 304 -17.49 -10.78 -10.54
CA LEU A 304 -17.13 -11.28 -9.20
C LEU A 304 -15.67 -11.76 -9.15
N ASP A 305 -15.26 -12.52 -10.15
CA ASP A 305 -13.89 -13.03 -10.29
C ASP A 305 -12.87 -11.89 -10.48
N PHE A 306 -13.24 -10.87 -11.25
CA PHE A 306 -12.47 -9.65 -11.38
C PHE A 306 -12.33 -8.91 -10.03
N THR A 307 -13.45 -8.68 -9.33
CA THR A 307 -13.46 -7.95 -8.07
C THR A 307 -12.63 -8.66 -7.00
N THR A 308 -12.75 -9.98 -6.88
CA THR A 308 -11.96 -10.79 -5.92
C THR A 308 -10.48 -10.85 -6.26
N LYS A 309 -10.09 -10.70 -7.53
CA LYS A 309 -8.68 -10.48 -7.92
C LYS A 309 -8.19 -9.07 -7.58
N LEU A 310 -9.04 -8.06 -7.72
CA LEU A 310 -8.69 -6.66 -7.51
C LEU A 310 -8.52 -6.31 -6.02
N ILE A 311 -9.39 -6.84 -5.14
CA ILE A 311 -9.43 -6.52 -3.71
C ILE A 311 -8.06 -6.71 -3.02
N PRO A 312 -7.36 -7.86 -3.17
CA PRO A 312 -6.06 -8.04 -2.53
C PRO A 312 -5.00 -7.04 -3.02
N HIS A 313 -5.00 -6.64 -4.29
CA HIS A 313 -4.08 -5.60 -4.78
C HIS A 313 -4.32 -4.24 -4.13
N LEU A 314 -5.59 -3.86 -3.95
CA LEU A 314 -5.96 -2.65 -3.23
C LEU A 314 -5.56 -2.74 -1.75
N SER A 315 -5.73 -3.91 -1.12
CA SER A 315 -5.29 -4.15 0.26
C SER A 315 -3.79 -3.95 0.40
N ILE A 316 -2.97 -4.57 -0.46
CA ILE A 316 -1.50 -4.41 -0.44
C ILE A 316 -1.14 -2.93 -0.53
N MET A 317 -1.75 -2.19 -1.46
CA MET A 317 -1.49 -0.75 -1.58
C MET A 317 -1.82 0.00 -0.27
N LEU A 318 -3.00 -0.27 0.29
CA LEU A 318 -3.46 0.41 1.50
C LEU A 318 -2.61 0.04 2.72
N SER A 319 -2.26 -1.23 2.89
CA SER A 319 -1.40 -1.71 3.97
C SER A 319 -0.02 -1.06 3.92
N LEU A 320 0.62 -0.99 2.75
CA LEU A 320 1.92 -0.33 2.58
C LEU A 320 1.85 1.18 2.85
N VAL A 321 0.79 1.86 2.40
CA VAL A 321 0.57 3.28 2.70
C VAL A 321 0.36 3.52 4.19
N THR A 322 -0.41 2.65 4.84
CA THR A 322 -0.70 2.73 6.28
C THR A 322 0.56 2.51 7.11
N ILE A 323 1.35 1.47 6.79
CA ILE A 323 2.64 1.21 7.44
C ILE A 323 3.59 2.40 7.24
N SER A 324 3.65 2.97 6.03
CA SER A 324 4.49 4.15 5.75
C SER A 324 4.13 5.35 6.62
N GLY A 325 2.86 5.50 6.99
CA GLY A 325 2.39 6.55 7.90
C GLY A 325 2.67 6.28 9.38
N LEU A 326 2.77 5.00 9.77
CA LEU A 326 3.03 4.56 11.14
C LEU A 326 4.53 4.55 11.49
N LEU A 327 5.42 4.36 10.52
CA LEU A 327 6.85 4.23 10.79
C LEU A 327 7.57 5.59 10.89
N GLY A 328 8.20 5.82 12.05
CA GLY A 328 9.11 6.92 12.35
C GLY A 328 10.58 6.47 12.32
N ARG A 329 11.49 7.42 12.08
CA ARG A 329 12.93 7.18 12.17
C ARG A 329 13.44 7.65 13.53
N GLY A 330 13.84 6.71 14.37
CA GLY A 330 14.44 7.00 15.66
C GLY A 330 15.86 7.53 15.50
N ASP A 331 16.14 8.64 16.14
CA ASP A 331 17.51 9.17 16.24
C ASP A 331 18.32 8.33 17.22
N ILE A 332 19.45 7.78 16.77
CA ILE A 332 20.43 7.19 17.68
C ILE A 332 21.07 8.35 18.43
N LYS A 333 20.60 8.61 19.66
CA LYS A 333 21.30 9.49 20.59
C LYS A 333 22.50 8.72 21.14
N VAL A 334 23.64 8.80 20.46
CA VAL A 334 24.92 8.37 21.04
C VAL A 334 25.22 9.32 22.17
N VAL A 335 24.91 8.92 23.41
CA VAL A 335 25.44 9.60 24.59
C VAL A 335 26.93 9.29 24.61
N PRO A 336 27.84 10.28 24.55
CA PRO A 336 29.25 10.03 24.81
C PRO A 336 29.37 9.67 26.29
N GLY A 337 29.25 8.39 26.60
CA GLY A 337 29.46 7.85 27.94
C GLY A 337 30.96 7.76 28.20
N ASN A 338 31.47 8.63 29.06
CA ASN A 338 32.70 8.35 29.79
C ASN A 338 32.47 7.09 30.65
N GLY A 339 32.90 5.92 30.16
CA GLY A 339 33.16 4.74 30.98
C GLY A 339 32.43 3.45 30.59
N GLY A 340 33.18 2.52 29.96
CA GLY A 340 33.06 1.05 30.15
C GLY A 340 31.91 0.30 29.44
N PRO A 341 32.16 -0.93 28.93
CA PRO A 341 31.16 -1.68 28.18
C PRO A 341 30.18 -2.37 29.14
N SER A 342 28.91 -1.97 29.12
CA SER A 342 27.81 -2.81 29.62
C SER A 342 26.81 -3.04 28.48
N MET A 343 26.55 -4.31 28.17
CA MET A 343 25.48 -4.69 27.25
C MET A 343 24.15 -4.29 27.86
N GLN A 344 23.54 -3.22 27.37
CA GLN A 344 22.16 -2.87 27.72
C GLN A 344 21.19 -3.35 26.66
N SER A 345 20.15 -4.03 27.15
CA SER A 345 19.10 -4.65 26.37
C SER A 345 18.33 -3.62 25.53
N MET A 346 17.95 -4.01 24.32
CA MET A 346 17.11 -3.22 23.45
C MET A 346 15.71 -3.07 24.05
N VAL A 347 15.48 -1.98 24.79
CA VAL A 347 14.13 -1.54 25.14
C VAL A 347 13.60 -0.66 24.01
N VAL A 348 12.64 -1.19 23.26
CA VAL A 348 11.84 -0.46 22.27
C VAL A 348 11.05 0.61 23.01
N GLN A 349 11.40 1.89 22.83
CA GLN A 349 10.64 3.00 23.42
C GLN A 349 9.48 3.40 22.52
N PHE A 350 8.26 3.25 23.04
CA PHE A 350 7.09 3.98 22.55
C PHE A 350 7.17 5.41 23.06
N LYS A 351 7.27 6.41 22.17
CA LYS A 351 7.23 7.81 22.57
C LYS A 351 5.78 8.28 22.66
N VAL A 352 5.15 8.04 23.81
CA VAL A 352 3.99 8.86 24.23
C VAL A 352 4.57 10.18 24.70
N SER A 353 4.36 11.26 23.94
CA SER A 353 4.83 12.60 24.33
C SER A 353 3.99 13.10 25.50
N SER A 354 4.40 12.76 26.73
CA SER A 354 3.90 13.38 27.96
C SER A 354 4.24 14.87 27.95
N SER A 355 3.22 15.72 28.04
CA SER A 355 3.38 17.16 28.23
C SER A 355 3.72 17.45 29.70
N ASN A 356 4.88 18.07 29.93
CA ASN A 356 5.24 18.64 31.24
C ASN A 356 4.37 19.88 31.55
N ILE A 357 3.37 19.72 32.41
CA ILE A 357 2.72 20.75 33.25
C ILE A 357 2.17 19.98 34.46
N GLY A 358 2.42 20.24 35.74
CA GLY A 358 3.27 21.17 36.47
C GLY A 358 3.40 20.61 37.89
N LYS A 359 4.43 21.05 38.60
CA LYS A 359 4.74 20.72 40.00
C LYS A 359 3.50 20.92 40.90
N PRO A 360 3.06 19.95 41.72
CA PRO A 360 2.11 20.25 42.79
C PRO A 360 2.85 21.00 43.90
N THR A 361 2.36 22.18 44.22
CA THR A 361 2.74 22.95 45.40
C THR A 361 2.26 22.19 46.65
N ASP A 362 3.17 21.94 47.57
CA ASP A 362 2.88 21.43 48.91
C ASP A 362 1.97 22.39 49.67
N THR A 363 0.67 22.10 49.67
CA THR A 363 -0.27 22.52 50.73
C THR A 363 -1.48 21.60 50.61
N ASP A 364 -1.55 20.59 51.49
CA ASP A 364 -2.75 20.18 52.23
C ASP A 364 -2.49 18.84 52.92
N THR A 365 -1.62 18.90 53.93
CA THR A 365 -1.64 17.95 55.04
C THR A 365 -2.89 18.24 55.86
N GLN A 366 -4.04 17.66 55.50
CA GLN A 366 -5.19 17.36 56.37
C GLN A 366 -6.40 16.92 55.52
N ALA A 367 -6.48 15.63 55.16
CA ALA A 367 -7.74 14.89 54.93
C ALA A 367 -7.43 13.50 54.33
N SER A 368 -6.72 12.65 55.06
CA SER A 368 -6.66 11.21 54.79
C SER A 368 -6.37 10.45 56.09
N THR A 369 -7.28 10.62 57.05
CA THR A 369 -7.41 9.72 58.21
C THR A 369 -8.88 9.46 58.54
N ALA A 370 -9.76 9.53 57.55
CA ALA A 370 -11.17 9.22 57.71
C ALA A 370 -11.71 8.73 56.36
N ILE A 371 -11.47 7.46 56.03
CA ILE A 371 -12.33 6.52 55.25
C ILE A 371 -11.56 5.18 55.24
N SER A 372 -11.31 4.65 56.45
CA SER A 372 -10.89 3.26 56.65
C SER A 372 -11.61 2.64 57.86
N GLN A 373 -12.85 3.11 58.09
CA GLN A 373 -13.74 2.63 59.16
C GLN A 373 -15.21 2.45 58.72
N ILE A 374 -15.51 2.37 57.42
CA ILE A 374 -16.86 2.05 56.92
C ILE A 374 -16.81 0.87 55.94
N LEU A 375 -16.11 -0.19 56.33
CA LEU A 375 -16.30 -1.53 55.77
C LEU A 375 -15.84 -2.59 56.79
N ASN A 376 -16.43 -2.56 57.98
CA ASN A 376 -16.43 -3.66 58.94
C ASN A 376 -17.50 -3.41 60.02
N GLN A 377 -18.76 -3.39 59.59
CA GLN A 377 -19.92 -3.83 60.36
C GLN A 377 -20.95 -4.43 59.41
#